data_AF-A0A382I450-F1
#
_entry.id   AF-A0A382I450-F1
#
_cell.length_a   1.000
_cell.length_b   1.000
_cell.length_c   1.000
_cell.angle_alpha   90.00
_cell.angle_beta   90.00
_cell.angle_gamma   90.00
#
_symmetry.space_group_name_H-M   'P 1'
#
loop_
_entity.id
_entity.type
_entity.pdbx_description
1 polymer ?
#
loop_
_entity_poly.entity_id
_entity_poly.type
_entity_poly.pdbx_seq_one_letter_code
_entity_poly.pdbx_strand_id
1 'polypeptide(L)'
;MKRTKLQAGFTLIELIAVMVILAILAAVVIPRITSVQEGAYESNVVNMHGALRNYVSNQALRNAISGATGMEVYDEPTVTDVDHYLKLWIKDYDATKWTQTHGAAGGTSTYGTSDDAKTPDAILFRYNPHGAGVLKDIYFIEYFPATSAAAQADAYDYDAFELIAYKDRTAADNEQDDNTFSHSNAGRAKEREITGAVIDRP
;
A
#
# COMPACT_ATOMS: atom_id res chain seq x y z
N MET A 1 4.76 -42.30 -59.06
CA MET A 1 5.68 -42.57 -57.93
C MET A 1 5.72 -41.33 -57.02
N LYS A 2 5.25 -41.44 -55.77
CA LYS A 2 5.30 -40.34 -54.78
C LYS A 2 6.71 -40.32 -54.15
N ARG A 3 7.49 -39.26 -54.36
CA ARG A 3 8.76 -39.04 -53.65
C ARG A 3 8.44 -38.57 -52.23
N THR A 4 8.74 -39.39 -51.23
CA THR A 4 8.76 -38.98 -49.82
C THR A 4 9.97 -38.09 -49.59
N LYS A 5 9.76 -36.82 -49.23
CA LYS A 5 10.84 -35.93 -48.77
C LYS A 5 11.34 -36.44 -47.41
N LEU A 6 12.63 -36.73 -47.31
CA LEU A 6 13.29 -36.95 -46.01
C LEU A 6 13.28 -35.61 -45.27
N GLN A 7 12.66 -35.55 -44.09
CA GLN A 7 12.82 -34.40 -43.19
C GLN A 7 14.24 -34.45 -42.62
N ALA A 8 15.03 -33.41 -42.90
CA ALA A 8 16.32 -33.22 -42.23
C ALA A 8 16.04 -32.97 -40.74
N GLY A 9 16.53 -33.86 -39.88
CA GLY A 9 16.47 -33.68 -38.43
C GLY A 9 17.38 -32.55 -37.97
N PHE A 10 17.08 -31.97 -36.81
CA PHE A 10 17.94 -30.99 -36.14
C PHE A 10 19.29 -31.60 -35.78
N THR A 11 20.38 -30.85 -35.96
CA THR A 11 21.72 -31.25 -35.51
C THR A 11 21.91 -30.94 -34.02
N LEU A 12 22.80 -31.69 -33.36
CA LEU A 12 23.12 -31.48 -31.94
C LEU A 12 23.74 -30.10 -31.69
N ILE A 13 24.54 -29.59 -32.63
CA ILE A 13 25.17 -28.26 -32.52
C ILE A 13 24.13 -27.14 -32.60
N GLU A 14 23.09 -27.27 -33.44
CA GLU A 14 22.00 -26.29 -33.53
C GLU A 14 21.21 -26.24 -32.22
N LEU A 15 20.96 -27.39 -31.61
CA LEU A 15 20.24 -27.46 -30.34
C LEU A 15 21.03 -26.79 -29.20
N ILE A 16 22.36 -26.99 -29.15
CA ILE A 16 23.22 -26.31 -28.17
C ILE A 16 23.24 -24.80 -28.41
N ALA A 17 23.38 -24.36 -29.65
CA ALA A 17 23.38 -22.93 -29.98
C ALA A 17 22.09 -22.24 -29.51
N VAL A 18 20.93 -22.87 -29.70
CA VAL A 18 19.64 -22.35 -29.22
C VAL A 18 19.60 -22.28 -27.69
N MET A 19 20.05 -23.32 -26.99
CA MET A 19 20.10 -23.33 -25.52
C MET A 19 20.98 -22.22 -24.96
N VAL A 20 22.14 -21.98 -25.58
CA VAL A 20 23.06 -20.90 -25.18
C VAL A 20 22.40 -19.53 -25.38
N ILE A 21 21.73 -19.31 -26.51
CA ILE A 21 21.00 -18.06 -26.77
C ILE A 21 19.89 -17.86 -25.73
N LEU A 22 19.10 -18.89 -25.43
CA LEU A 22 18.04 -18.81 -24.40
C LEU A 22 18.61 -18.53 -23.01
N ALA A 23 19.75 -19.10 -22.66
CA ALA A 23 20.42 -18.83 -21.38
C ALA A 23 20.84 -17.36 -21.26
N ILE A 24 21.42 -16.78 -22.32
CA ILE A 24 21.82 -15.37 -22.35
C ILE A 24 20.59 -14.45 -22.27
N LEU A 25 19.54 -14.76 -23.05
CA LEU A 25 18.30 -13.98 -23.03
C LEU A 25 17.64 -14.01 -21.65
N ALA A 26 17.58 -15.18 -21.01
CA ALA A 26 17.01 -15.33 -19.67
C ALA A 26 17.77 -14.48 -18.64
N ALA A 27 19.11 -14.49 -18.69
CA ALA A 27 19.95 -13.73 -17.76
C ALA A 27 19.69 -12.20 -17.78
N VAL A 28 19.32 -11.65 -18.94
CA VAL A 28 19.03 -10.20 -19.08
C VAL A 28 17.55 -9.89 -18.86
N VAL A 29 16.66 -10.77 -19.29
CA VAL A 29 15.21 -10.53 -19.27
C VAL A 29 14.64 -10.70 -17.85
N ILE A 30 15.09 -11.69 -17.09
CA ILE A 30 14.55 -11.98 -15.75
C ILE A 30 14.69 -10.77 -14.79
N PRO A 31 15.88 -10.15 -14.60
CA PRO A 31 16.04 -9.02 -13.69
C PRO A 31 15.21 -7.79 -14.10
N ARG A 32 14.96 -7.63 -15.40
CA ARG A 32 14.15 -6.52 -15.92
C ARG A 32 12.66 -6.75 -15.70
N ILE A 33 12.19 -7.99 -15.86
CA ILE A 33 10.79 -8.31 -15.62
C ILE A 33 10.44 -8.10 -14.15
N THR A 34 11.31 -8.52 -13.22
CA THR A 34 11.06 -8.36 -11.78
C THR A 34 10.96 -6.88 -11.39
N SER A 35 11.88 -6.03 -11.86
CA SER A 35 11.85 -4.60 -11.53
C SER A 35 10.63 -3.87 -12.12
N VAL A 36 10.19 -4.24 -13.33
CA VAL A 36 8.97 -3.68 -13.93
C VAL A 36 7.72 -4.12 -13.16
N GLN A 37 7.68 -5.35 -12.66
CA GLN A 37 6.57 -5.84 -11.84
C GLN A 37 6.49 -5.09 -10.51
N GLU A 38 7.60 -4.93 -9.80
CA GLU A 38 7.65 -4.16 -8.56
C GLU A 38 7.20 -2.71 -8.76
N GLY A 39 7.65 -2.05 -9.82
CA GLY A 39 7.21 -0.69 -10.16
C GLY A 39 5.72 -0.60 -10.50
N ALA A 40 5.15 -1.64 -11.11
CA ALA A 40 3.71 -1.70 -11.35
C ALA A 40 2.90 -1.87 -10.06
N TYR A 41 3.42 -2.64 -9.10
CA TYR A 41 2.80 -2.81 -7.79
C TYR A 41 2.82 -1.52 -6.98
N GLU A 42 3.98 -0.84 -6.88
CA GLU A 42 4.08 0.45 -6.22
C GLU A 42 3.18 1.50 -6.89
N SER A 43 3.09 1.51 -8.23
CA SER A 43 2.15 2.39 -8.94
C SER A 43 0.68 2.11 -8.57
N ASN A 44 0.29 0.85 -8.37
CA ASN A 44 -1.06 0.51 -7.91
C ASN A 44 -1.33 1.09 -6.51
N VAL A 45 -0.37 0.96 -5.60
CA VAL A 45 -0.47 1.49 -4.23
C VAL A 45 -0.55 3.01 -4.23
N VAL A 46 0.27 3.70 -5.03
CA VAL A 46 0.22 5.17 -5.19
C VAL A 46 -1.13 5.63 -5.74
N ASN A 47 -1.70 4.89 -6.71
CA ASN A 47 -3.04 5.19 -7.23
C ASN A 47 -4.12 5.02 -6.17
N MET A 48 -4.07 3.93 -5.40
CA MET A 48 -4.99 3.69 -4.28
C MET A 48 -4.87 4.77 -3.22
N HIS A 49 -3.64 5.11 -2.83
CA HIS A 49 -3.34 6.19 -1.88
C HIS A 49 -3.95 7.53 -2.34
N GLY A 50 -3.77 7.90 -3.61
CA GLY A 50 -4.36 9.11 -4.17
C GLY A 50 -5.90 9.10 -4.14
N ALA A 51 -6.52 7.94 -4.41
CA ALA A 51 -7.97 7.77 -4.33
C ALA A 51 -8.48 7.91 -2.89
N LEU A 52 -7.82 7.27 -1.92
CA LEU A 52 -8.13 7.36 -0.49
C LEU A 52 -8.00 8.79 0.01
N ARG A 53 -6.88 9.45 -0.30
CA ARG A 53 -6.63 10.86 0.03
C ARG A 53 -7.76 11.76 -0.47
N ASN A 54 -8.14 11.60 -1.74
CA ASN A 54 -9.21 12.39 -2.32
C ASN A 54 -10.54 12.14 -1.62
N TYR A 55 -10.89 10.89 -1.31
CA TYR A 55 -12.13 10.58 -0.61
C TYR A 55 -12.18 11.25 0.77
N VAL A 56 -11.14 11.03 1.58
CA VAL A 56 -11.04 11.53 2.96
C VAL A 56 -11.08 13.06 3.00
N SER A 57 -10.32 13.73 2.12
CA SER A 57 -10.35 15.20 2.01
C SER A 57 -11.72 15.74 1.56
N ASN A 58 -12.39 15.09 0.61
CA ASN A 58 -13.72 15.51 0.19
C ASN A 58 -14.77 15.27 1.30
N GLN A 59 -14.64 14.21 2.07
CA GLN A 59 -15.51 13.95 3.22
C GLN A 59 -15.37 15.04 4.28
N ALA A 60 -14.15 15.39 4.66
CA ALA A 60 -13.90 16.45 5.63
C ALA A 60 -14.40 17.82 5.17
N LEU A 61 -14.26 18.15 3.88
CA LEU A 61 -14.85 19.36 3.29
C LEU A 61 -16.39 19.36 3.38
N ARG A 62 -17.04 18.22 3.15
CA ARG A 62 -18.51 18.10 3.29
C ARG A 62 -18.93 18.24 4.74
N ASN A 63 -18.16 17.70 5.68
CA ASN A 63 -18.37 17.87 7.11
C ASN A 63 -18.26 19.35 7.52
N ALA A 64 -17.26 20.07 6.99
CA ALA A 64 -17.06 21.50 7.24
C ALA A 64 -18.25 22.37 6.78
N ILE A 65 -18.79 22.06 5.60
CA ILE A 65 -19.92 22.78 5.01
C ILE A 65 -21.22 22.47 5.77
N SER A 66 -21.47 21.19 6.07
CA SER A 66 -22.71 20.76 6.70
C SER A 66 -22.77 21.05 8.20
N GLY A 67 -21.62 21.05 8.88
CA GLY A 67 -21.50 21.36 10.31
C GLY A 67 -21.55 22.86 10.64
N ALA A 68 -21.54 23.74 9.63
CA ALA A 68 -21.50 25.21 9.78
C ALA A 68 -20.33 25.74 10.64
N THR A 69 -19.33 24.90 10.91
CA THR A 69 -18.10 25.26 11.63
C THR A 69 -17.07 25.89 10.68
N GLY A 70 -17.17 25.62 9.38
CA GLY A 70 -16.18 26.06 8.38
C GLY A 70 -14.82 25.39 8.51
N MET A 71 -14.71 24.35 9.36
CA MET A 71 -13.48 23.62 9.63
C MET A 71 -13.58 22.19 9.12
N GLU A 72 -12.52 21.72 8.47
CA GLU A 72 -12.39 20.32 8.06
C GLU A 72 -12.28 19.43 9.30
N VAL A 73 -13.11 18.40 9.36
CA VAL A 73 -13.05 17.36 10.41
C VAL A 73 -12.98 16.01 9.74
N TYR A 74 -11.94 15.26 10.04
CA TYR A 74 -11.67 13.94 9.51
C TYR A 74 -12.30 12.87 10.40
N ASP A 75 -13.07 11.98 9.79
CA ASP A 75 -13.83 10.99 10.53
C ASP A 75 -12.92 9.90 11.09
N GLU A 76 -13.15 9.56 12.36
CA GLU A 76 -12.50 8.43 13.03
C GLU A 76 -13.09 7.10 12.54
N PRO A 77 -12.23 6.14 12.13
CA PRO A 77 -12.70 4.92 11.52
C PRO A 77 -13.01 3.83 12.58
N THR A 78 -14.16 3.97 13.25
CA THR A 78 -14.59 3.09 14.35
C THR A 78 -15.28 1.78 13.93
N VAL A 79 -15.59 1.60 12.65
CA VAL A 79 -16.32 0.41 12.16
C VAL A 79 -15.34 -0.72 11.90
N THR A 80 -15.55 -1.86 12.56
CA THR A 80 -14.66 -3.03 12.53
C THR A 80 -15.06 -4.10 11.51
N ASP A 81 -16.12 -3.86 10.74
CA ASP A 81 -16.58 -4.76 9.68
C ASP A 81 -15.51 -4.97 8.61
N VAL A 82 -15.43 -6.19 8.07
CA VAL A 82 -14.45 -6.58 7.05
C VAL A 82 -14.60 -5.72 5.79
N ASP A 83 -13.50 -5.09 5.38
CA ASP A 83 -13.40 -4.22 4.20
C ASP A 83 -14.42 -3.08 4.16
N HIS A 84 -14.93 -2.62 5.31
CA HIS A 84 -15.95 -1.59 5.38
C HIS A 84 -15.54 -0.30 4.65
N TYR A 85 -14.38 0.25 5.00
CA TYR A 85 -13.85 1.47 4.43
C TYR A 85 -13.35 1.28 3.00
N LEU A 86 -12.85 0.09 2.63
CA LEU A 86 -12.63 -0.22 1.21
C LEU A 86 -13.94 -0.09 0.41
N LYS A 87 -15.01 -0.77 0.83
CA LYS A 87 -16.33 -0.71 0.16
C LYS A 87 -16.95 0.69 0.16
N LEU A 88 -16.72 1.46 1.23
CA LEU A 88 -17.28 2.79 1.40
C LEU A 88 -16.51 3.84 0.59
N TRP A 89 -15.18 3.83 0.67
CA TRP A 89 -14.30 4.88 0.13
C TRP A 89 -13.87 4.59 -1.30
N ILE A 90 -13.63 3.32 -1.61
CA ILE A 90 -13.09 2.86 -2.89
C ILE A 90 -14.02 1.80 -3.46
N LYS A 91 -15.08 2.21 -4.14
CA LYS A 91 -16.12 1.27 -4.61
C LYS A 91 -15.63 0.19 -5.58
N ASP A 92 -14.62 0.51 -6.39
CA ASP A 92 -14.09 -0.36 -7.46
C ASP A 92 -12.65 -0.80 -7.16
N TYR A 93 -12.48 -1.64 -6.14
CA TYR A 93 -11.19 -2.25 -5.79
C TYR A 93 -11.15 -3.74 -6.16
N ASP A 94 -9.94 -4.27 -6.40
CA ASP A 94 -9.74 -5.71 -6.58
C ASP A 94 -9.76 -6.41 -5.22
N ALA A 95 -10.91 -6.97 -4.84
CA ALA A 95 -11.09 -7.68 -3.57
C ALA A 95 -10.25 -8.96 -3.42
N THR A 96 -9.57 -9.42 -4.48
CA THR A 96 -8.62 -10.54 -4.39
C THR A 96 -7.21 -10.11 -3.98
N LYS A 97 -6.94 -8.80 -4.05
CA LYS A 97 -5.62 -8.20 -3.82
C LYS A 97 -5.63 -7.20 -2.68
N TRP A 98 -6.73 -6.49 -2.49
CA TRP A 98 -6.86 -5.48 -1.45
C TRP A 98 -7.73 -6.00 -0.31
N THR A 99 -7.23 -5.82 0.91
CA THR A 99 -7.95 -6.13 2.14
C THR A 99 -7.79 -4.98 3.12
N GLN A 100 -8.64 -4.93 4.13
CA GLN A 100 -8.59 -3.93 5.19
C GLN A 100 -8.55 -4.58 6.57
N THR A 101 -7.74 -4.05 7.47
CA THR A 101 -7.80 -4.34 8.90
C THR A 101 -8.00 -3.05 9.70
N HIS A 102 -8.75 -3.17 10.79
CA HIS A 102 -8.89 -2.12 11.80
C HIS A 102 -7.84 -2.30 12.89
N GLY A 103 -7.28 -1.19 13.36
CA GLY A 103 -6.37 -1.13 14.50
C GLY A 103 -6.93 -0.18 15.56
N ALA A 104 -7.15 -0.71 16.77
CA ALA A 104 -7.45 0.12 17.92
C ALA A 104 -6.17 0.91 18.29
N ALA A 105 -6.23 2.23 18.21
CA ALA A 105 -5.09 3.14 18.22
C ALA A 105 -4.17 3.03 17.00
N GLY A 106 -4.32 3.99 16.09
CA GLY A 106 -3.40 4.32 15.01
C GLY A 106 -2.03 4.81 15.46
N GLY A 107 -1.69 4.70 16.74
CA GLY A 107 -0.41 5.10 17.28
C GLY A 107 -0.19 6.60 17.34
N THR A 108 0.69 7.02 18.24
CA THR A 108 1.24 8.37 18.27
C THR A 108 2.27 8.48 17.15
N SER A 109 1.99 9.20 16.06
CA SER A 109 3.09 9.54 15.15
C SER A 109 4.09 10.43 15.90
N THR A 110 5.33 10.56 15.42
CA THR A 110 6.30 11.53 15.96
C THR A 110 5.77 12.98 15.91
N TYR A 111 4.70 13.21 15.15
CA TYR A 111 3.98 14.47 14.96
C TYR A 111 2.66 14.54 15.77
N GLY A 112 2.25 13.44 16.39
CA GLY A 112 1.48 13.46 17.63
C GLY A 112 2.42 13.77 18.79
N THR A 113 2.72 15.05 19.01
CA THR A 113 3.62 15.49 20.09
C THR A 113 3.05 15.12 21.45
N SER A 114 3.29 13.91 21.96
CA SER A 114 3.24 13.50 23.37
C SER A 114 2.01 13.92 24.20
N ASP A 115 0.93 14.35 23.57
CA ASP A 115 -0.29 14.86 24.20
C ASP A 115 -1.54 14.28 23.51
N ASP A 116 -1.38 13.10 22.87
CA ASP A 116 -2.43 12.27 22.24
C ASP A 116 -3.41 11.72 23.29
N ALA A 117 -4.22 12.59 23.89
CA ALA A 117 -5.27 12.20 24.82
C ALA A 117 -6.41 11.38 24.15
N LYS A 118 -6.34 11.13 22.83
CA LYS A 118 -7.44 10.53 22.06
C LYS A 118 -7.13 9.26 21.29
N THR A 119 -5.85 8.96 20.98
CA THR A 119 -5.39 7.72 20.31
C THR A 119 -6.42 7.16 19.31
N PRO A 120 -6.70 7.87 18.20
CA PRO A 120 -7.81 7.50 17.33
C PRO A 120 -7.59 6.13 16.70
N ASP A 121 -8.67 5.46 16.31
CA ASP A 121 -8.59 4.23 15.54
C ASP A 121 -7.89 4.44 14.18
N ALA A 122 -7.18 3.41 13.72
CA ALA A 122 -6.55 3.37 12.40
C ALA A 122 -7.14 2.31 11.50
N ILE A 123 -7.01 2.56 10.20
CA ILE A 123 -7.28 1.59 9.16
C ILE A 123 -6.01 1.30 8.39
N LEU A 124 -5.74 0.02 8.22
CA LEU A 124 -4.66 -0.48 7.40
C LEU A 124 -5.25 -1.13 6.15
N PHE A 125 -5.03 -0.51 5.00
CA PHE A 125 -5.29 -1.11 3.70
C PHE A 125 -4.08 -1.91 3.29
N ARG A 126 -4.27 -3.17 2.91
CA ARG A 126 -3.21 -4.08 2.52
C ARG A 126 -3.37 -4.50 1.08
N TYR A 127 -2.27 -4.43 0.33
CA TYR A 127 -2.19 -4.90 -1.04
C TYR A 127 -1.29 -6.13 -1.13
N ASN A 128 -1.84 -7.23 -1.64
CA ASN A 128 -1.17 -8.48 -1.92
C ASN A 128 -1.22 -8.75 -3.44
N PRO A 129 -0.27 -8.25 -4.25
CA PRO A 129 -0.26 -8.45 -5.69
C PRO A 129 -0.26 -9.93 -6.10
N HIS A 130 0.34 -10.78 -5.27
CA HIS A 130 0.39 -12.24 -5.47
C HIS A 130 -0.87 -12.97 -4.97
N GLY A 131 -1.83 -12.25 -4.37
CA GLY A 131 -3.04 -12.80 -3.75
C GLY A 131 -2.89 -13.03 -2.26
N ALA A 132 -4.03 -13.16 -1.58
CA ALA A 132 -4.09 -13.38 -0.14
C ALA A 132 -3.31 -14.64 0.28
N GLY A 133 -2.51 -14.53 1.34
CA GLY A 133 -1.72 -15.63 1.90
C GLY A 133 -0.35 -15.84 1.27
N VAL A 134 0.00 -15.09 0.21
CA VAL A 134 1.37 -15.08 -0.34
C VAL A 134 2.16 -13.94 0.29
N LEU A 135 3.20 -14.29 1.03
CA LEU A 135 4.11 -13.35 1.71
C LEU A 135 5.16 -12.82 0.72
N LYS A 136 4.72 -12.08 -0.29
CA LYS A 136 5.60 -11.48 -1.29
C LYS A 136 5.03 -10.19 -1.88
N ASP A 137 5.89 -9.18 -1.94
CA ASP A 137 5.61 -7.83 -2.40
C ASP A 137 4.35 -7.28 -1.72
N ILE A 138 4.31 -7.34 -0.39
CA ILE A 138 3.20 -6.83 0.41
C ILE A 138 3.37 -5.32 0.60
N TYR A 139 2.26 -4.60 0.51
CA TYR A 139 2.21 -3.17 0.75
C TYR A 139 1.08 -2.82 1.69
N PHE A 140 1.28 -1.75 2.43
CA PHE A 140 0.33 -1.20 3.37
C PHE A 140 0.03 0.26 3.04
N ILE A 141 -1.19 0.71 3.30
CA ILE A 141 -1.55 2.12 3.40
C ILE A 141 -2.23 2.28 4.75
N GLU A 142 -1.63 3.07 5.62
CA GLU A 142 -2.19 3.39 6.94
C GLU A 142 -2.94 4.71 6.86
N TYR A 143 -4.13 4.75 7.46
CA TYR A 143 -4.92 5.96 7.67
C TYR A 143 -5.32 6.08 9.14
N PHE A 144 -5.22 7.29 9.70
CA PHE A 144 -5.89 7.69 10.94
C PHE A 144 -6.08 9.21 10.97
N PRO A 145 -7.16 9.73 11.59
CA PRO A 145 -7.28 11.17 11.81
C PRO A 145 -6.24 11.63 12.83
N ALA A 146 -5.86 12.91 12.77
CA ALA A 146 -4.86 13.52 13.62
C ALA A 146 -5.36 14.89 14.09
N THR A 147 -4.96 15.30 15.28
CA THR A 147 -5.27 16.62 15.83
C THR A 147 -4.00 17.44 15.87
N SER A 148 -3.97 18.59 15.20
CA SER A 148 -2.85 19.51 15.25
C SER A 148 -2.74 20.18 16.63
N ALA A 149 -1.54 20.67 16.97
CA ALA A 149 -1.33 21.39 18.23
C ALA A 149 -2.26 22.63 18.38
N ALA A 150 -2.61 23.29 17.26
CA ALA A 150 -3.53 24.41 17.25
C ALA A 150 -4.96 23.97 17.57
N ALA A 151 -5.44 22.91 16.90
CA ALA A 151 -6.76 22.34 17.18
C ALA A 151 -6.87 21.86 18.64
N GLN A 152 -5.83 21.21 19.16
CA GLN A 152 -5.79 20.79 20.56
C GLN A 152 -5.89 21.97 21.54
N ALA A 153 -5.17 23.07 21.29
CA ALA A 153 -5.22 24.27 22.14
C ALA A 153 -6.63 24.89 22.18
N ASP A 154 -7.38 24.75 21.10
CA ASP A 154 -8.75 25.25 20.94
C ASP A 154 -9.83 24.19 21.25
N ALA A 155 -9.43 23.01 21.77
CA ALA A 155 -10.30 21.87 22.08
C ALA A 155 -11.11 21.32 20.87
N TYR A 156 -10.52 21.41 19.68
CA TYR A 156 -10.98 20.77 18.46
C TYR A 156 -10.22 19.49 18.17
N ASP A 157 -10.88 18.54 17.53
CA ASP A 157 -10.31 17.25 17.16
C ASP A 157 -10.31 17.04 15.66
N TYR A 158 -9.31 16.29 15.21
CA TYR A 158 -9.28 15.68 13.88
C TYR A 158 -9.35 16.70 12.74
N ASP A 159 -8.63 17.82 12.88
CA ASP A 159 -8.44 18.82 11.82
C ASP A 159 -7.41 18.37 10.76
N ALA A 160 -6.78 17.21 10.98
CA ALA A 160 -5.79 16.57 10.14
C ALA A 160 -6.07 15.05 10.01
N PHE A 161 -5.38 14.37 9.09
CA PHE A 161 -5.17 12.92 9.07
C PHE A 161 -3.75 12.53 8.65
N GLU A 162 -3.28 11.35 9.02
CA GLU A 162 -2.09 10.73 8.42
C GLU A 162 -2.51 9.73 7.35
N LEU A 163 -1.83 9.72 6.21
CA LEU A 163 -2.03 8.71 5.16
C LEU A 163 -0.71 8.37 4.48
N ILE A 164 -0.13 7.24 4.86
CA ILE A 164 1.21 6.86 4.43
C ILE A 164 1.17 5.45 3.86
N ALA A 165 1.81 5.26 2.72
CA ALA A 165 2.00 3.96 2.11
C ALA A 165 3.39 3.39 2.40
N TYR A 166 3.43 2.10 2.68
CA TYR A 166 4.63 1.35 3.02
C TYR A 166 4.75 0.10 2.15
N LYS A 167 5.98 -0.30 1.82
CA LYS A 167 6.29 -1.69 1.43
C LYS A 167 6.71 -2.44 2.69
N ASP A 168 6.13 -3.63 2.86
CA ASP A 168 6.45 -4.57 3.93
C ASP A 168 7.94 -4.88 3.94
N ARG A 169 8.58 -4.75 5.10
CA ARG A 169 9.96 -5.18 5.30
C ARG A 169 10.23 -5.49 6.77
N THR A 170 10.59 -6.73 7.08
CA THR A 170 10.84 -7.16 8.48
C THR A 170 12.16 -6.67 9.07
N ALA A 171 13.18 -6.46 8.23
CA ALA A 171 14.41 -5.77 8.60
C ALA A 171 15.05 -5.11 7.37
N ALA A 172 15.80 -4.03 7.58
CA ALA A 172 16.54 -3.34 6.51
C ALA A 172 17.55 -4.24 5.75
N ASP A 173 17.69 -5.50 6.15
CA ASP A 173 18.78 -6.42 5.81
C ASP A 173 18.28 -7.73 5.17
N ASN A 174 17.02 -8.13 5.40
CA ASN A 174 16.38 -9.27 4.71
C ASN A 174 15.14 -8.79 3.93
N GLU A 175 15.11 -9.05 2.63
CA GLU A 175 14.01 -8.66 1.72
C GLU A 175 12.76 -9.55 1.91
N GLN A 176 12.53 -10.09 3.10
CA GLN A 176 11.37 -10.92 3.38
C GLN A 176 10.29 -10.11 4.06
N ASP A 177 9.10 -10.21 3.48
CA ASP A 177 7.85 -9.69 4.00
C ASP A 177 7.36 -10.59 5.14
N ASP A 178 7.01 -10.03 6.30
CA ASP A 178 6.41 -10.78 7.41
C ASP A 178 4.90 -10.57 7.54
N ASN A 179 4.32 -9.74 6.68
CA ASN A 179 2.89 -9.42 6.65
C ASN A 179 2.38 -8.82 7.97
N THR A 180 3.28 -8.24 8.76
CA THR A 180 3.01 -7.66 10.07
C THR A 180 3.19 -6.16 10.00
N PHE A 181 2.17 -5.43 10.41
CA PHE A 181 2.25 -3.98 10.56
C PHE A 181 1.84 -3.63 11.99
N SER A 182 2.56 -2.70 12.61
CA SER A 182 2.22 -2.19 13.93
C SER A 182 2.07 -0.68 13.87
N HIS A 183 0.91 -0.20 14.36
CA HIS A 183 0.56 1.21 14.53
C HIS A 183 1.39 1.88 15.64
N SER A 184 2.71 1.88 15.48
CA SER A 184 3.66 2.51 16.39
C SER A 184 4.85 3.01 15.60
N ASN A 185 5.55 4.03 16.12
CA ASN A 185 6.77 4.55 15.48
C ASN A 185 7.83 3.43 15.28
N ALA A 186 7.94 2.49 16.22
CA ALA A 186 8.84 1.35 16.10
C ALA A 186 8.36 0.30 15.08
N GLY A 187 7.05 0.18 14.86
CA GLY A 187 6.46 -0.65 13.81
C GLY A 187 6.71 -0.07 12.43
N ARG A 188 6.28 1.19 12.21
CA ARG A 188 6.48 1.92 10.95
C ARG A 188 7.93 1.99 10.52
N ALA A 189 8.86 2.16 11.46
CA ALA A 189 10.29 2.22 11.17
C ALA A 189 10.89 0.91 10.64
N LYS A 190 10.18 -0.21 10.76
CA LYS A 190 10.56 -1.48 10.11
C LYS A 190 10.20 -1.45 8.64
N GLU A 191 9.09 -0.79 8.30
CA GLU A 191 8.58 -0.72 6.94
C GLU A 191 9.31 0.32 6.09
N ARG A 192 9.29 0.12 4.76
CA ARG A 192 9.82 1.12 3.83
C ARG A 192 8.70 2.02 3.32
N GLU A 193 8.75 3.31 3.62
CA GLU A 193 7.84 4.30 3.03
C GLU A 193 7.96 4.36 1.50
N ILE A 194 6.81 4.44 0.83
CA ILE A 194 6.74 4.59 -0.62
C ILE A 194 6.83 6.08 -0.96
N THR A 195 7.92 6.46 -1.61
CA THR A 195 8.12 7.85 -2.05
C THR A 195 6.96 8.32 -2.93
N GLY A 196 6.33 9.45 -2.55
CA GLY A 196 5.21 10.04 -3.29
C GLY A 196 3.82 9.56 -2.88
N ALA A 197 3.71 8.55 -2.00
CA ALA A 197 2.47 8.13 -1.37
C ALA A 197 2.51 8.39 0.15
N VAL A 198 2.92 9.61 0.50
CA VAL A 198 3.03 10.08 1.88
C VAL A 198 2.25 11.37 1.99
N ILE A 199 1.23 11.37 2.83
CA ILE A 199 0.62 12.57 3.37
C ILE A 199 0.93 12.55 4.85
N ASP A 200 2.04 13.20 5.17
CA ASP A 200 2.41 13.51 6.53
C ASP A 200 1.66 14.78 6.96
N ARG A 201 1.30 14.85 8.23
CA ARG A 201 0.46 15.92 8.78
C ARG A 201 1.02 16.38 10.13
N PRO A 202 0.68 17.63 10.51
CA PRO A 202 1.62 18.69 10.90
C PRO A 202 2.56 18.37 12.06
#